data_AF-A0A5J5EFP1-F1
#
_entry.id   AF-A0A5J5EFP1-F1
#
_cell.length_a   1.000
_cell.length_b   1.000
_cell.length_c   1.000
_cell.angle_alpha   90.00
_cell.angle_beta   90.00
_cell.angle_gamma   90.00
#
_symmetry.space_group_name_H-M   'P 1'
#
loop_
_entity.id
_entity.type
_entity.pdbx_description
1 polymer ?
#
loop_
_entity_poly.entity_id
_entity_poly.type
_entity_poly.pdbx_seq_one_letter_code
_entity_poly.pdbx_strand_id
1 'polypeptide(L)'
;CSFCGSLLLSVEEDGWCCHEGKYKRERLPPYPEPFFLELQRDTERYSALSRRLNSLFAFTAIGTTGEFLPLPAPSNVVVTGRTYHRILHLDSGEHSLRWFLYDEQARTAAASRQHIPARMVMATRNMM
;
A
#
# COMPACT_ATOMS: atom_id res chain seq x y z
N CYS A 1 -20.44 8.54 -0.87
CA CYS A 1 -21.48 7.98 -1.75
C CYS A 1 -22.79 7.87 -0.99
N SER A 2 -23.82 8.59 -1.41
CA SER A 2 -25.14 8.60 -0.78
C SER A 2 -25.86 7.24 -0.91
N PHE A 3 -25.61 6.50 -1.99
CA PHE A 3 -26.31 5.24 -2.30
C PHE A 3 -25.78 4.01 -1.54
N CYS A 4 -24.47 3.92 -1.33
CA CYS A 4 -23.83 2.75 -0.69
C CYS A 4 -23.00 3.08 0.55
N GLY A 5 -22.84 4.36 0.90
CA GLY A 5 -22.08 4.79 2.08
C GLY A 5 -20.56 4.66 1.96
N SER A 6 -20.02 4.36 0.77
CA SER A 6 -18.57 4.38 0.53
C SER A 6 -18.02 5.79 0.64
N LEU A 7 -16.81 5.93 1.20
CA LEU A 7 -16.04 7.15 1.11
C LEU A 7 -15.66 7.41 -0.35
N LEU A 8 -15.84 8.64 -0.81
CA LEU A 8 -15.47 9.06 -2.15
C LEU A 8 -14.28 10.02 -2.06
N LEU A 9 -13.39 9.95 -3.04
CA LEU A 9 -12.36 10.96 -3.22
C LEU A 9 -13.00 12.29 -3.68
N SER A 10 -12.28 13.40 -3.48
CA SER A 10 -12.81 14.74 -3.77
C SER A 10 -13.19 14.97 -5.23
N VAL A 11 -12.72 14.13 -6.15
CA VAL A 11 -12.96 14.21 -7.60
C VAL A 11 -13.94 13.16 -8.09
N GLU A 12 -14.41 12.26 -7.23
CA GLU A 12 -15.33 11.19 -7.62
C GLU A 12 -16.78 11.66 -7.52
N GLU A 13 -17.55 11.39 -8.58
CA GLU A 13 -18.98 11.70 -8.62
C GLU A 13 -19.77 10.82 -7.65
N ASP A 14 -20.86 11.37 -7.10
CA ASP A 14 -21.75 10.60 -6.24
C ASP A 14 -22.40 9.45 -7.02
N GLY A 15 -22.38 8.24 -6.47
CA GLY A 15 -22.90 7.04 -7.14
C GLY A 15 -21.94 6.36 -8.12
N TRP A 16 -20.77 6.94 -8.46
CA TRP A 16 -19.79 6.32 -9.38
C TRP A 16 -19.38 4.91 -8.93
N CYS A 17 -19.08 4.74 -7.63
CA CYS A 17 -18.55 3.49 -7.07
C CYS A 17 -19.55 2.30 -7.07
N CYS A 18 -20.84 2.55 -7.20
CA CYS A 18 -21.90 1.53 -7.10
C CYS A 18 -22.94 1.62 -8.22
N HIS A 19 -22.71 2.49 -9.21
CA HIS A 19 -23.63 2.81 -10.28
C HIS A 19 -25.01 3.19 -9.74
N GLU A 20 -25.06 4.28 -8.96
CA GLU A 20 -26.29 4.83 -8.34
C GLU A 20 -27.06 3.79 -7.50
N GLY A 21 -26.33 2.86 -6.87
CA GLY A 21 -26.89 1.83 -5.99
C GLY A 21 -27.25 0.52 -6.68
N LYS A 22 -27.02 0.36 -7.99
CA LYS A 22 -27.24 -0.89 -8.73
C LYS A 22 -26.37 -2.04 -8.23
N TYR A 23 -25.13 -1.75 -7.83
CA TYR A 23 -24.18 -2.76 -7.34
C TYR A 23 -23.81 -2.46 -5.88
N LYS A 24 -24.64 -2.94 -4.94
CA LYS A 24 -24.32 -2.89 -3.51
C LYS A 24 -23.46 -4.09 -3.14
N ARG A 25 -22.19 -3.83 -2.83
CA ARG A 25 -21.29 -4.83 -2.23
C ARG A 25 -21.42 -4.82 -0.72
N GLU A 26 -21.15 -5.96 -0.10
CA GLU A 26 -21.03 -6.06 1.35
C GLU A 26 -19.91 -5.15 1.85
N ARG A 27 -20.10 -4.56 3.04
CA ARG A 27 -19.04 -3.78 3.68
C ARG A 27 -17.89 -4.71 4.04
N LEU A 28 -16.68 -4.26 3.75
CA LEU A 28 -15.49 -4.93 4.24
C LEU A 28 -15.52 -4.95 5.78
N PRO A 29 -14.98 -6.01 6.40
CA PRO A 29 -14.81 -6.04 7.85
C PRO A 29 -13.96 -4.83 8.29
N PRO A 30 -14.18 -4.32 9.51
CA PRO A 30 -13.34 -3.26 10.05
C PRO A 30 -11.89 -3.73 10.16
N TYR A 31 -10.96 -2.77 10.13
CA TYR A 31 -9.56 -3.07 10.41
C TYR A 31 -9.39 -3.65 11.82
N PRO A 32 -8.39 -4.53 12.04
CA PRO A 32 -8.00 -4.95 13.38
C PRO A 32 -7.75 -3.74 14.27
N GLU A 33 -8.27 -3.78 15.49
CA GLU A 33 -8.27 -2.66 16.43
C GLU A 33 -6.88 -2.04 16.65
N PRO A 34 -5.79 -2.84 16.84
CA PRO A 34 -4.45 -2.27 17.05
C PRO A 34 -3.95 -1.46 15.86
N PHE A 35 -4.27 -1.89 14.64
CA PHE A 35 -3.91 -1.15 13.43
C PHE A 35 -4.73 0.12 13.30
N PHE A 36 -6.03 0.04 13.55
CA PHE A 36 -6.93 1.17 13.46
C PHE A 36 -6.56 2.29 14.44
N LEU A 37 -6.26 1.96 15.69
CA LEU A 37 -5.81 2.93 16.69
C LEU A 37 -4.50 3.63 16.29
N GLU A 38 -3.51 2.86 15.82
CA GLU A 38 -2.22 3.44 15.43
C GLU A 38 -2.36 4.29 14.16
N LEU A 39 -3.24 3.92 13.21
CA LEU A 39 -3.57 4.73 12.04
C LEU A 39 -4.24 6.07 12.43
N GLN A 40 -5.17 6.04 13.39
CA GLN A 40 -5.85 7.24 13.88
C GLN A 40 -4.93 8.16 14.68
N ARG A 41 -3.92 7.59 15.36
CA ARG A 41 -2.95 8.35 16.14
C ARG A 41 -2.14 9.34 15.30
N ASP A 42 -1.78 8.97 14.07
CA ASP A 42 -0.87 9.75 13.22
C ASP A 42 -1.18 9.56 11.73
N THR A 43 -2.41 9.92 11.33
CA THR A 43 -2.93 9.68 9.98
C THR A 43 -2.10 10.38 8.90
N GLU A 44 -1.59 11.58 9.16
CA GLU A 44 -0.75 12.33 8.21
C GLU A 44 0.56 11.61 7.93
N ARG A 45 1.24 11.11 8.97
CA ARG A 45 2.49 10.38 8.81
C ARG A 45 2.28 9.01 8.17
N TYR A 46 1.18 8.34 8.48
CA TYR A 46 0.77 7.11 7.78
C TYR A 46 0.57 7.37 6.29
N SER A 47 -0.14 8.45 5.94
CA SER A 47 -0.31 8.85 4.55
C SER A 47 1.03 9.11 3.87
N ALA A 48 1.93 9.89 4.50
CA ALA A 48 3.25 10.21 3.97
C ALA A 48 4.16 8.99 3.80
N LEU A 49 4.09 8.00 4.71
CA LEU A 49 4.92 6.80 4.69
C LEU A 49 4.25 5.58 4.04
N SER A 50 2.98 5.69 3.62
CA SER A 50 2.16 4.59 3.10
C SER A 50 2.85 3.79 2.00
N ARG A 51 3.47 4.47 1.02
CA ARG A 51 4.20 3.81 -0.07
C ARG A 51 5.41 3.01 0.42
N ARG A 52 6.15 3.55 1.39
CA ARG A 52 7.32 2.87 1.97
C ARG A 52 6.87 1.68 2.81
N LEU A 53 5.84 1.86 3.65
CA LEU A 53 5.19 0.78 4.40
C LEU A 53 4.68 -0.33 3.46
N ASN A 54 3.95 0.00 2.40
CA ASN A 54 3.47 -0.99 1.43
C ASN A 54 4.63 -1.72 0.75
N SER A 55 5.73 -1.02 0.42
CA SER A 55 6.91 -1.65 -0.17
C SER A 55 7.57 -2.66 0.78
N LEU A 56 7.53 -2.42 2.09
CA LEU A 56 8.03 -3.38 3.08
C LEU A 56 7.23 -4.70 3.06
N PHE A 57 5.95 -4.67 2.74
CA PHE A 57 5.12 -5.86 2.77
C PHE A 57 4.78 -6.42 1.37
N ALA A 58 5.20 -5.73 0.30
CA ALA A 58 4.96 -6.15 -1.07
C ALA A 58 5.75 -7.42 -1.44
N PHE A 59 5.02 -8.48 -1.82
CA PHE A 59 5.61 -9.75 -2.24
C PHE A 59 6.10 -9.75 -3.69
N THR A 60 5.57 -8.84 -4.51
CA THR A 60 5.94 -8.69 -5.91
C THR A 60 6.11 -7.21 -6.24
N ALA A 61 6.99 -6.92 -7.19
CA ALA A 61 7.12 -5.59 -7.77
C ALA A 61 6.77 -5.67 -9.25
N ILE A 62 6.25 -4.57 -9.79
CA ILE A 62 6.08 -4.41 -11.23
C ILE A 62 7.35 -3.76 -11.78
N GLY A 63 8.04 -4.48 -12.67
CA GLY A 63 9.18 -3.95 -13.41
C GLY A 63 8.75 -3.49 -14.80
N THR A 64 9.46 -2.50 -15.33
CA THR A 64 9.37 -2.10 -16.73
C THR A 64 10.76 -2.12 -17.36
N THR A 65 10.86 -2.48 -18.65
CA THR A 65 12.12 -2.43 -19.40
C THR A 65 12.44 -1.05 -19.98
N GLY A 66 11.48 -0.13 -19.97
CA GLY A 66 11.66 1.22 -20.50
C GLY A 66 11.72 2.30 -19.43
N GLU A 67 11.64 3.54 -19.88
CA GLU A 67 11.83 4.71 -19.03
C GLU A 67 10.54 5.14 -18.34
N PHE A 68 10.69 5.76 -17.17
CA PHE A 68 9.62 6.50 -16.51
C PHE A 68 9.53 7.89 -17.13
N LEU A 69 8.43 8.18 -17.82
CA LEU A 69 8.23 9.47 -18.46
C LEU A 69 7.59 10.46 -17.46
N PRO A 70 8.23 11.59 -17.16
CA PRO A 70 7.63 12.62 -16.34
C PRO A 70 6.53 13.31 -17.14
N LEU A 71 5.27 13.15 -16.71
CA LEU A 71 4.16 13.91 -17.26
C LEU A 71 3.83 15.11 -16.37
N PRO A 72 3.42 16.26 -16.95
CA PRO A 72 3.14 17.49 -16.22
C PRO A 72 1.84 17.45 -15.37
N ALA A 73 1.25 16.28 -15.14
CA ALA A 73 0.01 16.11 -14.39
C ALA A 73 0.22 15.25 -13.13
N PRO A 74 -0.48 15.53 -12.02
CA PRO A 74 -0.34 14.74 -10.82
C PRO A 74 -0.96 13.36 -11.07
N SER A 75 -0.18 12.29 -10.85
CA SER A 75 -0.61 10.90 -10.61
C SER A 75 -0.89 9.93 -11.77
N ASN A 76 -0.26 10.08 -12.95
CA ASN A 76 -0.15 8.95 -13.89
C ASN A 76 1.32 8.63 -14.18
N VAL A 77 1.77 7.44 -13.75
CA VAL A 77 3.09 6.91 -14.10
C VAL A 77 3.00 6.36 -15.51
N VAL A 78 3.66 7.00 -16.47
CA VAL A 78 3.82 6.45 -17.81
C VAL A 78 5.15 5.74 -17.90
N VAL A 79 5.07 4.46 -18.25
CA VAL A 79 6.22 3.59 -18.47
C VAL A 79 6.23 3.14 -19.92
N THR A 80 7.40 3.15 -20.55
CA THR A 80 7.59 2.55 -21.87
C THR A 80 8.14 1.13 -21.74
N GLY A 81 8.05 0.31 -22.79
CA GLY A 81 8.63 -1.04 -22.80
C GLY A 81 7.68 -2.15 -22.34
N ARG A 82 8.25 -3.25 -21.84
CA ARG A 82 7.49 -4.43 -21.40
C ARG A 82 7.31 -4.38 -19.89
N THR A 83 6.06 -4.46 -19.45
CA THR A 83 5.71 -4.64 -18.04
C THR A 83 5.80 -6.11 -17.67
N TYR A 84 6.48 -6.43 -16.57
CA TYR A 84 6.59 -7.80 -16.07
C TYR A 84 6.47 -7.84 -14.54
N HIS A 85 5.94 -8.95 -14.03
CA HIS A 85 5.97 -9.24 -12.60
C HIS A 85 7.36 -9.69 -12.21
N ARG A 86 8.00 -8.94 -11.32
CA ARG A 86 9.28 -9.31 -10.73
C ARG A 86 9.04 -9.93 -9.36
N ILE A 87 9.41 -11.19 -9.22
CA ILE A 87 9.67 -11.77 -7.91
C ILE A 87 10.98 -11.15 -7.43
N LEU A 88 10.92 -10.41 -6.33
CA LEU A 88 12.10 -9.79 -5.76
C LEU A 88 13.06 -10.89 -5.27
N HIS A 89 14.35 -10.75 -5.57
CA HIS A 89 15.33 -11.83 -5.36
C HIS A 89 15.44 -12.20 -3.88
N LEU A 90 15.27 -13.50 -3.57
CA LEU A 90 15.31 -14.06 -2.22
C LEU A 90 16.60 -13.73 -1.45
N ASP A 91 17.69 -13.66 -2.20
CA ASP A 91 19.04 -13.58 -1.67
C ASP A 91 19.40 -12.15 -1.21
N SER A 92 18.74 -11.14 -1.79
CA SER A 92 19.01 -9.71 -1.54
C SER A 92 18.45 -9.17 -0.22
N GLY A 93 17.52 -9.89 0.42
CA GLY A 93 16.98 -9.51 1.74
C GLY A 93 15.96 -8.36 1.72
N GLU A 94 15.57 -7.85 0.55
CA GLU A 94 14.73 -6.63 0.42
C GLU A 94 13.22 -6.89 0.22
N HIS A 95 12.71 -8.06 0.57
CA HIS A 95 11.37 -8.47 0.15
C HIS A 95 10.66 -9.31 1.21
N SER A 96 9.33 -9.16 1.26
CA SER A 96 8.50 -9.62 2.37
C SER A 96 8.42 -11.13 2.54
N LEU A 97 8.64 -11.94 1.48
CA LEU A 97 8.67 -13.41 1.58
C LEU A 97 9.78 -13.89 2.52
N ARG A 98 10.99 -13.34 2.44
CA ARG A 98 12.08 -13.67 3.37
C ARG A 98 11.81 -13.16 4.79
N TRP A 99 11.07 -12.05 4.93
CA TRP A 99 10.76 -11.49 6.25
C TRP A 99 9.63 -12.22 6.98
N PHE A 100 8.76 -12.93 6.26
CA PHE A 100 7.76 -13.83 6.85
C PHE A 100 8.33 -15.23 7.12
N LEU A 101 9.23 -15.73 6.27
CA LEU A 101 9.70 -17.11 6.33
C LEU A 101 11.08 -17.31 6.98
N TYR A 102 11.93 -16.28 7.07
CA TYR A 102 13.35 -16.45 7.40
C TYR A 102 13.97 -15.40 8.34
N ASP A 103 13.67 -14.10 8.21
CA ASP A 103 14.41 -13.06 8.97
C ASP A 103 13.59 -11.78 9.23
N GLU A 104 13.01 -11.70 10.42
CA GLU A 104 12.30 -10.53 10.94
C GLU A 104 13.25 -9.35 11.29
N GLN A 105 14.51 -9.61 11.63
CA GLN A 105 15.47 -8.55 11.98
C GLN A 105 15.87 -7.73 10.76
N ALA A 106 16.02 -8.37 9.59
CA ALA A 106 16.29 -7.69 8.33
C ALA A 106 15.18 -6.68 7.95
N ARG A 107 13.91 -7.00 8.21
CA ARG A 107 12.78 -6.08 8.01
C ARG A 107 12.89 -4.85 8.89
N THR A 108 13.18 -5.04 10.18
CA THR A 108 13.34 -3.94 11.14
C THR A 108 14.52 -3.04 10.76
N ALA A 109 15.61 -3.61 10.25
CA ALA A 109 16.75 -2.85 9.72
C ALA A 109 16.37 -2.06 8.46
N ALA A 110 15.62 -2.65 7.52
CA ALA A 110 15.14 -1.96 6.32
C ALA A 110 14.16 -0.82 6.66
N ALA A 111 13.22 -1.05 7.58
CA ALA A 111 12.31 -0.02 8.07
C ALA A 111 13.08 1.16 8.70
N SER A 112 14.12 0.85 9.49
CA SER A 112 14.99 1.86 10.10
C SER A 112 15.73 2.69 9.03
N ARG A 113 16.30 2.05 8.00
CA ARG A 113 16.92 2.75 6.86
C ARG A 113 15.94 3.65 6.11
N GLN A 114 14.69 3.23 5.99
CA GLN A 114 13.62 4.00 5.36
C GLN A 114 12.94 5.03 6.30
N HIS A 115 13.45 5.16 7.53
CA HIS A 115 12.95 6.06 8.58
C HIS A 115 11.48 5.82 8.95
N ILE A 116 11.05 4.57 8.90
CA ILE A 116 9.70 4.14 9.27
C ILE A 116 9.67 3.79 10.77
N PRO A 117 8.78 4.38 11.58
CA PRO A 117 8.67 4.05 12.99
C PRO A 117 8.32 2.58 13.23
N ALA A 118 9.00 1.92 14.16
CA ALA A 118 8.78 0.51 14.48
C ALA A 118 7.31 0.19 14.85
N ARG A 119 6.64 1.09 15.56
CA ARG A 119 5.21 0.96 15.90
C ARG A 119 4.31 0.80 14.66
N MET A 120 4.61 1.51 13.57
CA MET A 120 3.84 1.43 12.33
C MET A 120 4.09 0.10 11.61
N VAL A 121 5.32 -0.40 11.66
CA VAL A 121 5.69 -1.72 11.12
C VAL A 121 4.96 -2.83 11.88
N MET A 122 4.95 -2.77 13.22
CA MET A 122 4.26 -3.77 14.06
C MET A 122 2.75 -3.75 13.86
N ALA A 123 2.13 -2.57 13.86
CA ALA A 123 0.70 -2.42 13.63
C ALA A 123 0.29 -2.98 12.25
N THR A 124 1.07 -2.67 11.20
CA THR A 124 0.80 -3.13 9.83
C THR A 124 1.03 -4.64 9.68
N ARG A 125 2.04 -5.20 10.37
CA ARG A 125 2.28 -6.65 10.39
C ARG A 125 1.10 -7.40 10.97
N ASN A 126 0.53 -6.93 12.08
CA ASN A 126 -0.58 -7.59 12.77
C ASN A 126 -1.90 -7.53 11.98
N MET A 127 -1.94 -6.82 10.86
CA MET A 127 -3.06 -6.79 9.91
C MET A 127 -2.97 -7.92 8.85
N MET A 128 -1.78 -8.46 8.59
CA MET A 128 -1.51 -9.46 7.54
C MET A 128 -1.45 -10.87 8.10
#